data_AF-A0ABD5RIG1-F1
#
_entry.id   AF-A0ABD5RIG1-F1
#
_cell.length_a   1.000
_cell.length_b   1.000
_cell.length_c   1.000
_cell.angle_alpha   90.00
_cell.angle_beta   90.00
_cell.angle_gamma   90.00
#
_symmetry.space_group_name_H-M   'P 1'
#
loop_
_entity.id
_entity.type
_entity.pdbx_description
1 polymer ?
#
loop_
_entity_poly.entity_id
_entity_poly.type
_entity_poly.pdbx_seq_one_letter_code
_entity_poly.pdbx_strand_id
1 'polypeptide(L)' 'MVFDSSDDLRTTFDALPDRFAASDVGRVSGSRRHLLVRFFAEAPEFDCVLVSENPLCAEKGVPEE' A
#
# COMPACT_ATOMS: atom_id res chain seq x y z
N MET A 1 -7.11 16.33 3.93
CA MET A 1 -5.79 16.06 4.53
C MET A 1 -5.97 14.75 5.29
N VAL A 2 -5.56 13.62 4.73
CA VAL A 2 -5.98 12.27 5.24
C VAL A 2 -4.84 11.42 5.76
N PHE A 3 -3.60 11.88 5.65
CA PHE A 3 -2.48 11.39 6.44
C PHE A 3 -1.72 12.62 6.88
N ASP A 4 -1.77 12.91 8.18
CA ASP A 4 -1.07 14.04 8.78
C ASP A 4 0.39 13.66 9.12
N SER A 5 0.75 12.38 8.98
CA SER A 5 2.07 11.87 9.33
C SER A 5 2.41 10.57 8.59
N SER A 6 3.68 10.41 8.20
CA SER A 6 4.22 9.15 7.64
C SER A 6 4.03 7.95 8.57
N ASP A 7 3.87 8.18 9.87
CA ASP A 7 3.66 7.12 10.88
C ASP A 7 2.31 6.40 10.70
N ASP A 8 1.22 7.13 10.40
CA ASP A 8 -0.10 6.52 10.15
C ASP A 8 -0.11 5.72 8.84
N LEU A 9 0.66 6.17 7.84
CA LEU A 9 0.88 5.43 6.60
C LEU A 9 1.65 4.14 6.86
N ARG A 10 2.71 4.19 7.68
CA ARG A 10 3.52 3.02 8.03
C ARG A 10 2.73 2.00 8.84
N THR A 11 1.95 2.45 9.83
CA THR A 11 1.01 1.60 10.58
C THR A 11 -0.03 0.95 9.67
N THR A 12 -0.57 1.71 8.71
CA THR A 12 -1.53 1.17 7.74
C THR A 12 -0.87 0.10 6.87
N PHE A 13 0.33 0.35 6.37
CA PHE A 13 1.09 -0.60 5.57
C PHE A 13 1.53 -1.86 6.34
N ASP A 14 1.88 -1.71 7.61
CA ASP A 14 2.25 -2.82 8.48
C ASP A 14 1.06 -3.75 8.75
N ALA A 15 -0.13 -3.18 8.93
CA ALA A 15 -1.37 -3.92 9.10
C ALA A 15 -1.89 -4.61 7.82
N LEU A 16 -1.32 -4.29 6.64
CA LEU A 16 -1.71 -4.92 5.38
C LEU A 16 -1.01 -6.27 5.19
N PRO A 17 -1.70 -7.23 4.54
CA PRO A 17 -1.11 -8.51 4.17
C PRO A 17 0.07 -8.32 3.21
N ASP A 18 0.92 -9.36 3.09
CA ASP A 18 2.05 -9.38 2.15
C ASP A 18 1.64 -8.98 0.73
N ARG A 19 0.49 -9.49 0.27
CA ARG A 19 -0.12 -9.07 -0.98
C ARG A 19 -1.41 -8.33 -0.69
N PHE A 20 -1.48 -7.07 -1.07
CA PHE A 20 -2.64 -6.21 -0.79
C PHE A 20 -3.12 -5.48 -2.05
N ALA A 21 -4.43 -5.33 -2.15
CA ALA A 21 -5.06 -4.57 -3.22
C ALA A 21 -5.56 -3.22 -2.70
N ALA A 22 -5.97 -2.38 -3.64
CA ALA A 22 -6.72 -1.16 -3.38
C ALA A 22 -7.97 -1.39 -2.48
N SER A 23 -8.50 -2.60 -2.40
CA SER A 23 -9.63 -2.97 -1.52
C SER A 23 -9.25 -3.33 -0.10
N ASP A 24 -8.01 -3.74 0.15
CA ASP A 24 -7.51 -4.05 1.50
C ASP A 24 -7.16 -2.78 2.28
N VAL A 25 -6.90 -1.66 1.58
CA VAL A 25 -6.64 -0.35 2.19
C VAL A 25 -7.94 0.25 2.74
N GLY A 26 -8.36 -0.21 3.92
CA GLY A 26 -9.68 0.08 4.50
C GLY A 26 -9.86 1.49 5.09
N ARG A 27 -8.78 2.26 5.29
CA ARG A 27 -8.86 3.62 5.89
C ARG A 27 -9.27 4.73 4.91
N VAL A 28 -9.28 4.46 3.60
CA VAL A 28 -9.62 5.47 2.58
C VAL A 28 -10.64 4.95 1.58
N SER A 29 -11.63 5.79 1.26
CA SER A 29 -12.70 5.42 0.34
C SER A 29 -12.43 5.90 -1.10
N GLY A 30 -12.99 5.18 -2.09
CA GLY A 30 -13.05 5.59 -3.50
C GLY A 30 -11.71 5.53 -4.25
N SER A 31 -11.40 6.58 -5.01
CA SER A 31 -10.19 6.66 -5.86
C SER A 31 -8.88 6.79 -5.07
N ARG A 32 -8.95 7.20 -3.80
CA ARG A 32 -7.78 7.51 -2.97
C ARG A 32 -6.94 6.28 -2.61
N ARG A 33 -7.60 5.14 -2.41
CA ARG A 33 -6.94 3.85 -2.13
C ARG A 33 -6.04 3.39 -3.29
N HIS A 34 -6.43 3.67 -4.54
CA HIS A 34 -5.61 3.37 -5.72
C HIS A 34 -4.34 4.23 -5.75
N LEU A 35 -4.46 5.51 -5.40
CA LEU A 35 -3.31 6.40 -5.30
C LEU A 35 -2.36 5.95 -4.20
N LEU A 36 -2.86 5.44 -3.07
CA LEU A 36 -2.00 4.92 -2.00
C LEU A 36 -1.24 3.67 -2.41
N VAL A 37 -1.90 2.67 -3.01
CA VAL A 37 -1.21 1.44 -3.46
C VAL A 37 -0.08 1.80 -4.42
N ARG A 38 -0.34 2.74 -5.34
CA ARG A 38 0.68 3.23 -6.27
C ARG A 38 1.78 4.00 -5.55
N PHE A 39 1.42 4.89 -4.63
CA PHE A 39 2.37 5.66 -3.82
C PHE A 39 3.29 4.74 -3.02
N PHE A 40 2.76 3.70 -2.37
CA PHE A 40 3.58 2.74 -1.64
C PHE A 40 4.58 2.04 -2.57
N ALA A 41 4.15 1.59 -3.75
CA ALA A 41 5.04 0.94 -4.70
C ALA A 41 6.05 1.89 -5.39
N GLU A 42 5.75 3.19 -5.48
CA GLU A 42 6.67 4.20 -6.02
C GLU A 42 7.63 4.77 -4.96
N ALA A 43 7.28 4.64 -3.67
CA ALA A 43 8.04 5.21 -2.57
C ALA A 43 9.07 4.21 -2.03
N PRO A 44 10.39 4.50 -2.09
CA PRO A 44 11.44 3.57 -1.66
C PRO A 44 11.49 3.31 -0.15
N GLU A 45 10.72 4.08 0.63
CA GLU A 45 10.53 3.92 2.07
C GLU A 45 9.59 2.76 2.42
N PHE A 46 8.80 2.28 1.45
CA PHE A 46 7.95 1.10 1.59
C PHE A 46 8.55 -0.03 0.76
N ASP A 47 8.89 -1.12 1.44
CA ASP A 47 9.43 -2.31 0.78
C ASP A 47 8.29 -3.08 0.11
N CYS A 48 7.78 -2.55 -1.00
CA CYS A 48 6.73 -3.18 -1.79
C CYS A 48 6.84 -2.79 -3.27
N VAL A 49 6.30 -3.65 -4.12
CA VAL A 49 6.31 -3.48 -5.57
C VAL A 49 4.92 -3.70 -6.15
N LEU A 50 4.59 -2.98 -7.22
CA LEU A 50 3.37 -3.20 -7.98
C LEU A 50 3.51 -4.51 -8.78
N VAL A 51 2.72 -5.51 -8.40
CA VAL A 51 2.70 -6.83 -9.07
C VAL A 51 1.54 -6.96 -10.06
N SER A 52 0.53 -6.10 -9.98
CA SER A 52 -0.59 -6.10 -10.90
C SER A 52 -1.24 -4.72 -11.01
N GLU A 53 -1.65 -4.34 -12.22
CA GLU A 53 -2.26 -3.02 -12.48
C GLU A 53 -3.80 -3.09 -12.62
N ASN A 54 -4.35 -4.26 -12.96
CA ASN A 54 -5.80 -4.44 -13.11
C ASN A 54 -6.23 -5.87 -12.77
N PRO A 55 -6.63 -6.15 -11.52
CA PRO A 55 -6.80 -5.21 -10.40
C PRO A 55 -5.46 -4.69 -9.84
N LEU A 56 -5.46 -3.44 -9.35
CA LEU A 56 -4.27 -2.78 -8.79
C LEU A 56 -3.85 -3.45 -7.46
N CYS A 57 -2.73 -4.18 -7.49
CA CYS A 57 -2.19 -4.95 -6.38
C CYS A 57 -0.69 -4.68 -6.20
N ALA A 58 -0.29 -4.49 -4.95
CA ALA A 58 1.10 -4.42 -4.53
C ALA A 58 1.44 -5.63 -3.64
N GLU A 59 2.71 -6.01 -3.66
CA GLU A 59 3.27 -7.08 -2.84
C GLU A 59 4.45 -6.53 -2.05
N LYS A 60 4.48 -6.80 -0.75
CA LYS A 60 5.55 -6.43 0.17
C LYS A 60 6.77 -7.29 -0.16
N GLY A 61 7.91 -6.64 -0.31
CA GLY A 61 9.18 -7.31 -0.48
C GLY A 61 9.67 -7.79 0.87
N VAL A 62 9.28 -9.00 1.26
CA VAL A 62 10.12 -9.77 2.19
C VAL A 62 10.50 -11.06 1.48
N PRO A 63 11.59 -11.07 0.69
CA PRO A 63 12.19 -12.32 0.32
C PRO A 63 12.84 -12.95 1.57
N GLU A 64 12.48 -14.22 1.79
CA GLU A 64 13.13 -15.30 2.55
C GLU A 64 12.75 -15.33 4.06
N GLU A 65 12.09 -16.39 4.61
CA GLU A 65 12.17 -17.85 4.36
C GLU A 65 10.82 -18.58 4.52
#